data_AF-A0A091NGT7-F1
#
_entry.id   AF-A0A091NGT7-F1
#
_cell.length_a   1.000
_cell.length_b   1.000
_cell.length_c   1.000
_cell.angle_alpha   90.00
_cell.angle_beta   90.00
_cell.angle_gamma   90.00
#
_symmetry.space_group_name_H-M   'P 1'
#
loop_
_entity.id
_entity.type
_entity.pdbx_description
1 polymer ?
#
loop_
_entity_poly.entity_id
_entity_poly.type
_entity_poly.pdbx_seq_one_letter_code
_entity_poly.pdbx_strand_id
1 'polypeptide(L)' 'NGSKLHQGRFRQDIRKDFFIELVVEHWNRFPRGVVDTPSLSVFKRHLDNALNNL' A
#
# COMPACT_ATOMS: atom_id res chain seq x y z
N ASN A 1 -0.96 29.19 13.84
CA ASN A 1 -0.18 28.58 12.73
C ASN A 1 -0.18 27.03 12.80
N GLY A 2 -1.27 26.36 13.24
CA GLY A 2 -1.26 24.93 13.59
C GLY A 2 -2.12 23.99 12.72
N SER A 3 -2.88 24.50 11.74
CA SER A 3 -3.90 23.72 11.02
C SER A 3 -3.41 23.03 9.74
N LYS A 4 -2.22 23.36 9.22
CA LYS A 4 -1.72 22.81 7.94
C LYS A 4 -1.07 21.43 8.04
N LEU A 5 -0.62 21.01 9.24
CA LEU A 5 0.06 19.72 9.43
C LEU A 5 -0.92 18.54 9.50
N HIS A 6 -2.13 18.76 10.05
CA HIS A 6 -3.15 17.72 10.17
C HIS A 6 -3.77 17.36 8.81
N GLN A 7 -3.98 18.33 7.92
CA GLN A 7 -4.47 18.06 6.56
C GLN A 7 -3.50 17.21 5.73
N GLY A 8 -2.19 17.43 5.87
CA GLY A 8 -1.17 16.65 5.16
C GLY A 8 -1.09 15.21 5.62
N ARG A 9 -1.16 14.97 6.94
CA ARG A 9 -1.21 13.61 7.53
C ARG A 9 -2.49 12.88 7.17
N PHE A 10 -3.65 13.53 7.33
CA PHE A 10 -4.94 12.95 6.97
C PHE A 10 -5.01 12.54 5.50
N ARG A 11 -4.50 13.39 4.60
CA ARG A 11 -4.43 13.07 3.16
C ARG A 11 -3.45 11.94 2.86
N GLN A 12 -2.37 11.79 3.64
CA GLN A 12 -1.44 10.68 3.49
C GLN A 12 -2.01 9.38 4.03
N ASP A 13 -2.64 9.37 5.20
CA ASP A 13 -3.28 8.17 5.78
C ASP A 13 -4.39 7.65 4.86
N ILE A 14 -5.26 8.53 4.35
CA ILE A 14 -6.28 8.14 3.36
C ILE A 14 -5.64 7.55 2.10
N ARG A 15 -4.53 8.12 1.62
CA ARG A 15 -3.83 7.61 0.43
C ARG A 15 -3.19 6.24 0.69
N LYS A 16 -2.73 5.97 1.92
CA LYS A 16 -2.20 4.64 2.31
C LYS A 16 -3.31 3.60 2.36
N ASP A 17 -4.43 3.91 3.01
CA ASP A 17 -5.56 2.97 3.13
C ASP A 17 -6.13 2.62 1.75
N PHE A 18 -6.34 3.63 0.88
CA PHE A 18 -6.75 3.39 -0.51
C PHE A 18 -5.72 2.59 -1.31
N PHE A 19 -4.43 2.83 -1.09
CA PHE A 19 -3.39 2.09 -1.80
C PHE A 19 -3.38 0.62 -1.40
N ILE A 20 -3.56 0.31 -0.11
CA ILE A 20 -3.69 -1.07 0.37
C ILE A 20 -4.94 -1.73 -0.22
N GLU A 21 -6.09 -1.06 -0.21
CA GLU A 21 -7.35 -1.58 -0.75
C GLU A 21 -7.25 -1.86 -2.25
N LEU A 22 -6.71 -0.91 -3.03
CA LEU A 22 -6.50 -1.07 -4.49
C LEU A 22 -5.53 -2.21 -4.80
N VAL A 23 -4.46 -2.34 -4.01
CA VAL A 23 -3.51 -3.44 -4.13
C VAL A 23 -4.23 -4.75 -3.85
N VAL A 24 -4.94 -4.89 -2.73
CA VAL A 24 -5.67 -6.11 -2.34
C VAL A 24 -6.72 -6.49 -3.37
N GLU A 25 -7.49 -5.53 -3.90
CA GLU A 25 -8.45 -5.77 -4.97
C GLU A 25 -7.76 -6.27 -6.25
N HIS A 26 -6.64 -5.64 -6.63
CA HIS A 26 -5.85 -6.04 -7.80
C HIS A 26 -5.28 -7.46 -7.66
N TRP A 27 -4.81 -7.83 -6.47
CA TRP A 27 -4.33 -9.19 -6.16
C TRP A 27 -5.48 -10.21 -6.16
N ASN A 28 -6.66 -9.86 -5.63
CA ASN A 28 -7.84 -10.74 -5.65
C ASN A 28 -8.40 -10.97 -7.05
N ARG A 29 -8.16 -10.03 -7.97
CA ARG A 29 -8.55 -10.12 -9.38
C ARG A 29 -7.56 -10.91 -10.23
N PHE A 30 -6.38 -11.23 -9.69
CA PHE A 30 -5.38 -12.05 -10.34
C PHE A 30 -5.72 -13.54 -10.12
N PRO A 31 -5.91 -14.35 -11.19
CA PRO A 31 -6.22 -15.76 -11.04
C PRO A 31 -5.05 -16.44 -10.32
N ARG A 32 -5.37 -17.22 -9.28
CA ARG A 32 -4.47 -17.89 -8.31
C ARG A 32 -3.26 -18.67 -8.87
N GLY A 33 -3.05 -18.73 -10.18
CA GLY A 33 -1.93 -19.40 -10.84
C GLY A 33 -0.89 -18.52 -11.53
N VAL A 34 -1.07 -17.19 -11.62
CA VAL A 34 -0.13 -16.31 -12.38
C VAL A 34 0.81 -15.50 -11.47
N VAL A 35 0.60 -15.54 -10.16
CA VAL A 35 1.54 -14.95 -9.21
C VAL A 35 2.72 -15.91 -9.09
N ASP A 36 3.73 -15.70 -9.91
CA ASP A 36 5.04 -16.30 -9.69
C ASP A 36 5.45 -15.91 -8.27
N THR A 37 5.47 -16.89 -7.37
CA THR A 37 5.74 -16.81 -5.93
C THR A 37 6.89 -15.85 -5.53
N PRO A 38 7.94 -15.62 -6.34
CA PRO A 38 8.94 -14.60 -6.07
C PRO A 38 8.38 -13.17 -6.11
N SER A 39 7.52 -12.84 -7.09
CA SER A 39 7.02 -11.48 -7.34
C SER A 39 6.19 -10.93 -6.18
N LEU A 40 5.32 -11.75 -5.58
CA LEU A 40 4.52 -11.37 -4.42
C LEU A 40 5.37 -11.18 -3.17
N SER A 41 6.37 -12.04 -2.95
CA SER A 41 7.26 -11.91 -1.78
C SER A 41 8.09 -10.62 -1.84
N VAL A 42 8.59 -10.28 -3.04
CA VAL A 42 9.35 -9.04 -3.29
C VAL A 42 8.44 -7.84 -3.15
N PHE A 43 7.21 -7.91 -3.68
CA PHE A 43 6.23 -6.84 -3.57
C PHE A 43 5.82 -6.58 -2.12
N LYS A 44 5.55 -7.62 -1.32
CA LYS A 44 5.29 -7.49 0.13
C LYS A 44 6.48 -6.88 0.86
N ARG A 45 7.71 -7.30 0.57
CA ARG A 45 8.92 -6.73 1.16
C ARG A 45 9.07 -5.24 0.83
N HIS A 46 8.73 -4.84 -0.39
CA HIS A 46 8.75 -3.43 -0.81
C HIS A 46 7.65 -2.63 -0.09
N LEU A 47 6.46 -3.21 0.09
CA LEU A 47 5.36 -2.59 0.83
C LEU A 47 5.72 -2.40 2.32
N ASP A 48 6.22 -3.43 2.98
CA ASP A 48 6.65 -3.38 4.38
C ASP A 48 7.76 -2.34 4.61
N ASN A 49 8.71 -2.26 3.67
CA ASN A 49 9.78 -1.26 3.74
C ASN A 49 9.25 0.17 3.51
N ALA A 50 8.29 0.36 2.59
CA ALA A 50 7.67 1.66 2.36
C ALA A 50 6.80 2.11 3.53
N LEU A 51 6.13 1.17 4.22
CA LEU A 51 5.33 1.44 5.41
C LEU A 51 6.18 1.67 6.67
N ASN A 52 7.33 1.00 6.81
CA ASN A 52 8.28 1.22 7.91
C ASN A 52 9.12 2.50 7.77
N ASN A 53 9.27 3.04 6.55
CA ASN A 53 10.04 4.28 6.31
C ASN A 53 9.24 5.57 6.58
N LEU A 54 8.14 5.50 7.33
CA LEU A 54 7.25 6.62 7.65
C LEU A 54 7.05 6.77 9.14
#